data_AF-A0A8T2P4X2-F1
#
_entry.id   AF-A0A8T2P4X2-F1
#
_cell.length_a   1.000
_cell.length_b   1.000
_cell.length_c   1.000
_cell.angle_alpha   90.00
_cell.angle_beta   90.00
_cell.angle_gamma   90.00
#
_symmetry.space_group_name_H-M   'P 1'
#
loop_
_entity.id
_entity.type
_entity.pdbx_description
1 polymer ?
#
loop_
_entity_poly.entity_id
_entity_poly.type
_entity_poly.pdbx_seq_one_letter_code
_entity_poly.pdbx_strand_id
1 'polypeptide(L)' 'NLPIFKLKESRVRRRYSDFEWLRGELERESKVVVPPLPGKAFFRQLPFRGDDGIFDDSFIEERRQGLEQFLN' A
#
# COMPACT_ATOMS: atom_id res chain seq x y z
N ASN A 1 -14.29 -10.40 17.85
CA ASN A 1 -12.99 -9.98 18.41
C ASN A 1 -12.33 -9.01 17.44
N LEU A 2 -12.69 -7.73 17.52
CA LEU A 2 -11.94 -6.68 16.80
C LEU A 2 -10.51 -6.64 17.34
N PRO A 3 -9.49 -6.38 16.51
CA PRO A 3 -8.12 -6.26 16.98
C PRO A 3 -8.05 -5.09 17.96
N ILE A 4 -7.68 -5.40 19.21
CA ILE A 4 -7.45 -4.38 20.23
C ILE A 4 -6.11 -3.74 19.92
N PHE A 5 -6.14 -2.56 19.31
CA PHE A 5 -4.94 -1.75 19.13
C PHE A 5 -4.38 -1.35 20.50
N LYS A 6 -3.06 -1.52 20.69
CA LYS A 6 -2.39 -1.20 21.96
C LYS A 6 -2.41 0.29 22.29
N LEU A 7 -2.46 1.14 21.27
CA LEU A 7 -2.46 2.59 21.38
C LEU A 7 -3.73 3.15 20.73
N LYS A 8 -4.32 4.19 21.33
CA LYS A 8 -5.49 4.88 20.77
C LYS A 8 -5.14 5.61 19.46
N GLU A 9 -3.95 6.19 19.40
CA GLU A 9 -3.43 6.90 18.24
C GLU A 9 -1.98 6.51 18.00
N SER A 10 -1.59 6.32 16.74
CA SER A 10 -0.21 6.05 16.36
C SER A 10 0.04 6.57 14.95
N ARG A 11 1.28 7.00 14.69
CA ARG A 11 1.73 7.42 13.35
C ARG A 11 2.98 6.64 12.98
N VAL A 12 2.92 5.93 11.86
CA VAL A 12 4.03 5.12 11.36
C VAL A 12 4.34 5.47 9.91
N ARG A 13 5.59 5.24 9.49
CA ARG A 13 6.00 5.32 8.08
C ARG A 13 6.23 3.90 7.56
N ARG A 14 5.62 3.57 6.43
CA ARG A 14 5.69 2.25 5.78
C ARG A 14 5.90 2.43 4.28
N ARG A 15 6.59 1.47 3.68
CA ARG A 15 6.81 1.38 2.23
C ARG A 15 5.69 0.55 1.62
N TYR A 16 5.47 0.73 0.31
CA TYR A 16 4.51 -0.09 -0.45
C TYR A 16 4.72 -1.61 -0.25
N SER A 17 5.98 -2.08 -0.17
CA SER A 17 6.31 -3.48 0.10
C SER A 17 5.78 -4.01 1.44
N ASP A 18 5.65 -3.15 2.45
CA ASP A 18 5.11 -3.55 3.75
C ASP A 18 3.60 -3.87 3.64
N PHE A 19 2.89 -3.21 2.73
CA PHE A 19 1.48 -3.49 2.44
C PHE A 19 1.32 -4.79 1.65
N GLU A 20 2.23 -5.07 0.70
CA GLU A 20 2.27 -6.36 0.00
C GLU A 20 2.43 -7.52 1.00
N TRP A 21 3.35 -7.36 1.96
CA TRP A 21 3.53 -8.34 3.03
C TRP A 21 2.26 -8.49 3.89
N LEU A 22 1.67 -7.38 4.34
CA LEU A 22 0.44 -7.41 5.18
C LEU A 22 -0.71 -8.12 4.45
N ARG A 23 -0.90 -7.83 3.17
CA ARG A 23 -1.91 -8.50 2.34
C ARG A 23 -1.69 -10.01 2.28
N GLY A 24 -0.46 -10.45 2.01
CA GLY A 24 -0.13 -11.88 1.95
C GLY A 24 -0.39 -12.60 3.27
N GLU A 25 -0.15 -11.92 4.40
CA GLU A 25 -0.39 -12.46 5.73
C GLU A 25 -1.88 -12.58 6.06
N LEU A 26 -2.68 -11.59 5.67
CA LEU A 26 -4.12 -11.64 5.82
C LEU A 26 -4.77 -12.71 4.93
N GLU A 27 -4.32 -12.84 3.67
CA GLU A 27 -4.81 -13.87 2.75
C GLU A 27 -4.48 -15.30 3.23
N ARG A 28 -3.35 -15.48 3.94
CA ARG A 28 -2.94 -16.79 4.47
C ARG A 28 -3.69 -17.18 5.74
N GLU A 29 -3.84 -16.25 6.68
CA GLU A 29 -4.28 -16.57 8.06
C GLU A 29 -5.74 -16.19 8.35
N SER A 30 -6.36 -15.37 7.49
CA SER A 30 -7.70 -14.83 7.72
C SER A 30 -8.67 -15.22 6.60
N LYS A 31 -9.96 -15.36 6.96
CA LYS A 31 -11.06 -15.53 5.99
C LYS A 31 -11.58 -14.18 5.46
N VAL A 32 -10.88 -13.09 5.76
CA VAL A 32 -11.26 -11.75 5.35
C VAL A 32 -10.99 -11.59 3.85
N VAL A 33 -11.95 -11.00 3.13
CA VAL A 33 -11.75 -10.61 1.73
C VAL A 33 -10.81 -9.41 1.74
N VAL A 34 -9.55 -9.64 1.35
CA VAL A 34 -8.53 -8.60 1.34
C VAL A 34 -8.69 -7.78 0.05
N PRO A 35 -8.88 -6.45 0.15
CA PRO A 35 -9.00 -5.60 -1.02
C PRO A 35 -7.70 -5.58 -1.86
N PRO A 36 -7.78 -5.27 -3.16
CA PRO A 36 -6.61 -5.20 -4.01
C PRO A 36 -5.71 -4.02 -3.62
N LEU A 37 -4.39 -4.21 -3.75
CA LEU A 37 -3.42 -3.13 -3.58
C LEU A 37 -3.26 -2.33 -4.89
N PRO A 38 -2.94 -1.02 -4.81
CA PRO A 38 -2.58 -0.25 -5.99
C PRO A 38 -1.33 -0.85 -6.64
N GLY A 39 -1.33 -1.08 -7.94
CA GLY A 39 -0.28 -1.88 -8.61
C GLY A 39 1.16 -1.40 -8.38
N LYS A 40 2.12 -2.34 -8.42
CA LYS A 40 3.56 -2.09 -8.21
C LYS A 40 4.21 -1.17 -9.26
N ALA A 41 3.50 -0.92 -10.37
CA ALA A 41 3.86 0.01 -11.44
C ALA A 41 5.28 -0.22 -12.00
N PHE A 42 5.61 -1.46 -12.35
CA PHE A 42 6.92 -1.85 -12.88
C PHE A 42 7.39 -1.00 -14.07
N PHE A 43 6.47 -0.64 -14.98
CA PHE A 43 6.79 0.20 -16.14
C PHE A 43 7.25 1.62 -15.78
N ARG A 44 6.88 2.13 -14.60
CA ARG A 44 7.33 3.44 -14.09
C ARG A 44 8.76 3.41 -13.54
N GLN A 45 9.35 2.24 -13.36
CA GLN A 45 10.76 2.08 -12.93
C GLN A 45 11.74 2.03 -14.11
N LEU A 46 11.24 1.93 -15.34
CA LEU A 46 12.10 1.90 -16.52
C LEU A 46 12.77 3.25 -16.75
N PRO A 47 14.04 3.27 -17.21
CA PRO A 47 14.75 4.51 -17.52
C PRO A 47 14.19 5.18 -18.79
N PHE A 48 14.61 6.43 -19.02
CA PHE A 48 14.28 7.23 -20.22
C PHE A 48 12.78 7.54 -20.39
N ARG A 49 12.10 7.85 -19.29
CA ARG A 49 10.72 8.34 -19.30
C ARG A 49 10.69 9.87 -19.46
N GLY A 50 9.58 10.38 -19.99
CA GLY A 50 9.30 11.82 -20.04
C GLY A 50 8.71 12.39 -18.74
N ASP A 51 8.50 11.53 -17.74
CA ASP A 51 8.03 11.86 -16.40
C ASP A 51 9.03 11.37 -15.34
N ASP A 52 8.78 11.70 -14.06
CA ASP A 52 9.62 11.31 -12.92
C ASP A 52 9.37 9.86 -12.45
N GLY A 53 8.65 9.06 -13.24
CA GLY A 53 8.44 7.62 -13.00
C GLY A 53 7.75 7.32 -11.67
N ILE A 54 8.46 6.64 -10.76
CA ILE A 54 7.94 6.32 -9.42
C ILE A 54 8.01 7.50 -8.44
N PHE A 55 8.72 8.57 -8.80
CA PHE A 55 8.88 9.78 -8.00
C PHE A 55 7.93 10.91 -8.44
N ASP A 56 7.13 10.67 -9.47
CA ASP A 56 6.10 11.61 -9.92
C ASP A 56 5.06 11.84 -8.82
N ASP A 57 4.80 13.11 -8.49
CA ASP A 57 3.91 13.49 -7.39
C ASP A 57 2.48 12.98 -7.58
N SER A 58 1.98 13.00 -8.82
CA SER A 58 0.61 12.53 -9.12
C SER A 58 0.49 11.03 -8.87
N PHE A 59 1.53 10.27 -9.24
CA PHE A 59 1.62 8.84 -8.98
C PHE A 59 1.74 8.52 -7.48
N ILE A 60 2.54 9.30 -6.75
CA ILE A 60 2.68 9.14 -5.30
C ILE A 60 1.35 9.35 -4.60
N GLU A 61 0.59 10.39 -4.99
CA GLU A 61 -0.70 10.72 -4.38
C GLU A 61 -1.78 9.68 -4.73
N GLU A 62 -1.86 9.24 -6.00
CA GLU A 62 -2.76 8.15 -6.42
C GLU A 62 -2.49 6.88 -5.61
N ARG A 63 -1.21 6.50 -5.47
CA ARG A 63 -0.81 5.35 -4.66
C ARG A 63 -1.14 5.56 -3.19
N ARG A 64 -0.93 6.75 -2.63
CA ARG A 64 -1.24 7.06 -1.23
C ARG A 64 -2.73 6.85 -0.94
N GLN A 65 -3.61 7.34 -1.82
CA GLN A 65 -5.05 7.17 -1.72
C GLN A 65 -5.48 5.70 -1.82
N GLY A 66 -4.91 4.95 -2.78
CA GLY A 66 -5.19 3.52 -2.90
C GLY A 66 -4.74 2.70 -1.69
N LEU A 67 -3.60 3.05 -1.07
CA LEU A 67 -3.13 2.40 0.17
C LEU A 67 -3.98 2.76 1.39
N GLU A 68 -4.52 3.99 1.43
CA GLU A 68 -5.47 4.41 2.47
C GLU A 68 -6.80 3.67 2.34
N GLN A 69 -7.32 3.50 1.12
CA GLN A 69 -8.51 2.68 0.86
C GLN A 69 -8.30 1.20 1.18
N PHE A 70 -7.09 0.67 1.02
CA PHE A 70 -6.78 -0.71 1.38
C PHE A 70 -6.82 -0.96 2.90
N LEU A 71 -6.44 0.04 3.72
CA LEU A 71 -6.38 -0.09 5.18
C LEU A 71 -7.71 0.19 5.89
N ASN A 72 -8.58 1.00 5.28
CA ASN A 72 -9.88 1.41 5.83
C ASN A 72 -10.98 0.42 5.46
#